data_AF-A0A1D2QL59-F1
#
_entry.id   AF-A0A1D2QL59-F1
#
_cell.length_a   1.000
_cell.length_b   1.000
_cell.length_c   1.000
_cell.angle_alpha   90.00
_cell.angle_beta   90.00
_cell.angle_gamma   90.00
#
_symmetry.space_group_name_H-M   'P 1'
#
loop_
_entity.id
_entity.type
_entity.pdbx_description
1 polymer ?
#
loop_
_entity_poly.entity_id
_entity_poly.type
_entity_poly.pdbx_seq_one_letter_code
_entity_poly.pdbx_strand_id
1 'polypeptide(L)'
;MVTTDIRKALLDLDISDFFTHPAVYIHADDEWYEDYWFCTFTEEFDCWDRDKSDYRAQSERSVVRHKELGLVGENHFIFKYRLNEHLLDETPLNETLFFKMGGGSGKVTCNKSIKHLFENEGTQLTLVEEW
;
A
#
# COMPACT_ATOMS: atom_id res chain seq x y z
N MET A 1 -1.64 10.46 -0.85
CA MET A 1 -2.71 11.21 -1.56
C MET A 1 -2.45 11.11 -3.05
N VAL A 2 -3.46 11.33 -3.87
CA VAL A 2 -3.34 11.32 -5.34
C VAL A 2 -4.04 12.54 -5.92
N THR A 3 -3.66 12.95 -7.13
CA THR A 3 -4.35 14.02 -7.87
C THR A 3 -5.70 13.54 -8.40
N THR A 4 -6.53 14.49 -8.84
CA THR A 4 -7.85 14.19 -9.42
C THR A 4 -7.79 13.27 -10.63
N ASP A 5 -6.77 13.40 -11.49
CA ASP A 5 -6.64 12.58 -12.69
C ASP A 5 -6.31 11.12 -12.34
N ILE A 6 -5.38 10.91 -11.41
CA ILE A 6 -5.04 9.56 -10.91
C ILE A 6 -6.26 8.95 -10.23
N ARG A 7 -7.00 9.72 -9.42
CA ARG A 7 -8.23 9.23 -8.79
C ARG A 7 -9.24 8.72 -9.83
N LYS A 8 -9.51 9.48 -10.89
CA LYS A 8 -10.47 9.07 -11.93
C LYS A 8 -10.02 7.76 -12.57
N ALA A 9 -8.74 7.65 -12.93
CA ALA A 9 -8.18 6.43 -13.48
C ALA A 9 -8.32 5.24 -12.52
N LEU A 10 -8.12 5.43 -11.21
CA LEU A 10 -8.30 4.38 -10.21
C LEU A 10 -9.77 3.96 -10.04
N LEU A 11 -10.72 4.89 -10.11
CA LEU A 11 -12.15 4.57 -9.99
C LEU A 11 -12.68 3.81 -11.21
N ASP A 12 -12.11 4.02 -12.40
CA ASP A 12 -12.48 3.29 -13.61
C ASP A 12 -12.00 1.83 -13.61
N LEU A 13 -11.11 1.45 -12.69
CA LEU A 13 -10.51 0.11 -12.60
C LEU A 13 -11.28 -0.87 -11.70
N ASP A 14 -12.39 -0.45 -11.08
CA ASP A 14 -13.24 -1.29 -10.22
C ASP A 14 -12.46 -2.04 -9.11
N ILE A 15 -11.50 -1.35 -8.49
CA ILE A 15 -10.62 -1.90 -7.44
C ILE A 15 -11.43 -2.22 -6.19
N SER A 16 -11.31 -3.44 -5.68
CA SER A 16 -11.96 -3.88 -4.45
C SER A 16 -11.41 -3.14 -3.23
N ASP A 17 -12.28 -2.85 -2.25
CA ASP A 17 -11.93 -2.23 -0.97
C ASP A 17 -11.19 -0.88 -1.08
N PHE A 18 -11.30 -0.18 -2.21
CA PHE A 18 -10.65 1.11 -2.44
C PHE A 18 -11.62 2.29 -2.28
N PHE A 19 -11.25 3.25 -1.43
CA PHE A 19 -12.04 4.43 -1.17
C PHE A 19 -11.23 5.70 -1.30
N THR A 20 -11.90 6.79 -1.68
CA THR A 20 -11.29 8.12 -1.77
C THR A 20 -12.10 9.16 -1.02
N HIS A 21 -11.38 10.06 -0.35
CA HIS A 21 -11.96 11.23 0.31
C HIS A 21 -11.29 12.50 -0.24
N PRO A 22 -12.05 13.59 -0.49
CA PRO A 22 -11.46 14.88 -0.83
C PRO A 22 -10.45 15.30 0.23
N ALA A 23 -9.30 15.83 -0.20
CA ALA A 23 -8.25 16.29 0.70
C ALA A 23 -7.67 17.62 0.21
N VAL A 24 -7.35 18.50 1.14
CA VAL A 24 -6.58 19.72 0.85
C VAL A 24 -5.16 19.47 1.32
N TYR A 25 -4.20 19.66 0.42
CA TYR A 25 -2.79 19.68 0.74
C TYR A 25 -2.34 21.12 0.94
N ILE A 26 -1.77 21.41 2.10
CA ILE A 26 -1.20 22.72 2.42
C ILE A 26 0.32 22.56 2.36
N HIS A 27 0.95 23.26 1.42
CA HIS A 27 2.40 23.20 1.22
C HIS A 27 3.13 24.09 2.24
N ALA A 28 4.46 23.96 2.34
CA ALA A 28 5.28 24.65 3.34
C ALA A 28 5.33 26.18 3.17
N ASP A 29 4.90 26.69 2.03
CA ASP A 29 4.75 28.12 1.70
C ASP A 29 3.32 28.64 1.89
N ASP A 30 2.47 27.89 2.62
CA ASP A 30 1.05 28.16 2.85
C ASP A 30 0.19 28.17 1.57
N GLU A 31 0.67 27.61 0.45
CA GLU A 31 -0.17 27.40 -0.73
C GLU A 31 -1.11 26.20 -0.56
N TRP A 32 -2.36 26.38 -1.03
CA TRP A 32 -3.43 25.40 -0.92
C TRP A 32 -3.63 24.66 -2.23
N TYR A 33 -3.64 23.34 -2.15
CA TYR A 33 -3.87 22.44 -3.28
C TYR A 33 -5.11 21.59 -2.99
N GLU A 34 -6.21 21.91 -3.67
CA GLU A 34 -7.54 21.32 -3.43
C GLU A 34 -7.88 20.18 -4.40
N ASP A 35 -7.02 19.89 -5.36
CA ASP A 35 -7.20 18.84 -6.37
C ASP A 35 -6.64 17.47 -5.95
N TYR A 36 -6.47 17.28 -4.63
CA TYR A 36 -5.94 16.08 -4.01
C TYR A 36 -7.00 15.21 -3.34
N TRP A 37 -6.69 13.92 -3.26
CA TRP A 37 -7.57 12.92 -2.71
C TRP A 37 -6.79 12.00 -1.77
N PHE A 38 -7.33 11.77 -0.58
CA PHE A 38 -6.85 10.74 0.33
C PHE A 38 -7.39 9.39 -0.13
N CYS A 39 -6.49 8.43 -0.33
CA CYS A 39 -6.81 7.05 -0.69
C CYS A 39 -6.75 6.18 0.56
N THR A 40 -7.73 5.30 0.72
CA THR A 40 -7.76 4.36 1.84
C THR A 40 -8.32 3.01 1.41
N PHE A 41 -8.06 2.01 2.24
CA PHE A 41 -8.50 0.64 2.08
C PHE A 41 -9.18 0.17 3.36
N THR A 42 -10.30 -0.53 3.23
CA THR A 42 -11.01 -1.12 4.39
C THR A 42 -10.29 -2.35 4.91
N GLU A 43 -9.69 -3.12 4.00
CA GLU A 43 -9.02 -4.37 4.28
C GLU A 43 -7.55 -4.32 3.84
N GLU A 44 -6.75 -5.20 4.45
CA GLU A 44 -5.38 -5.45 4.05
C GLU A 44 -5.28 -6.80 3.35
N PHE A 45 -4.47 -6.86 2.30
CA PHE A 45 -4.19 -8.10 1.59
C PHE A 45 -2.76 -8.57 1.90
N ASP A 46 -2.65 -9.64 2.68
CA ASP A 46 -1.37 -10.21 3.12
C ASP A 46 -0.87 -11.28 2.14
N CYS A 47 -0.18 -10.84 1.10
CA CYS A 47 0.57 -11.71 0.19
C CYS A 47 2.06 -11.79 0.52
N TRP A 48 2.48 -11.37 1.71
CA TRP A 48 3.88 -11.38 2.07
C TRP A 48 4.34 -12.80 2.43
N ASP A 49 5.23 -13.35 1.60
CA ASP A 49 5.85 -14.67 1.82
C ASP A 49 7.01 -14.52 2.81
N ARG A 50 6.72 -14.75 4.10
CA ARG A 50 7.68 -14.63 5.20
C ARG A 50 8.79 -15.67 5.11
N ASP A 51 8.51 -16.85 4.57
CA ASP A 51 9.50 -17.93 4.50
C ASP A 51 10.57 -17.65 3.43
N LYS A 52 10.21 -16.90 2.38
CA LYS A 52 11.14 -16.53 1.30
C LYS A 52 11.68 -15.11 1.40
N SER A 53 11.10 -14.27 2.26
CA SER A 53 11.55 -12.89 2.45
C SER A 53 12.78 -12.80 3.35
N ASP A 54 13.60 -11.76 3.12
CA ASP A 54 14.67 -11.40 4.05
C ASP A 54 14.19 -10.28 4.97
N TYR A 55 14.03 -10.60 6.25
CA TYR A 55 13.55 -9.67 7.25
C TYR A 55 14.07 -10.01 8.64
N ARG A 56 14.09 -9.01 9.51
CA ARG A 56 14.35 -9.19 10.93
C ARG A 56 13.03 -9.14 11.70
N ALA A 57 12.67 -10.27 12.29
CA ALA A 57 11.59 -10.36 13.27
C ALA A 57 11.86 -9.42 14.45
N GLN A 58 10.89 -8.57 14.78
CA GLN A 58 10.96 -7.78 16.00
C GLN A 58 10.62 -8.70 17.16
N SER A 59 11.47 -8.76 18.19
CA SER A 59 11.21 -9.62 19.36
C SER A 59 9.88 -9.24 20.04
N GLU A 60 9.15 -10.23 20.58
CA GLU A 60 7.87 -10.08 21.29
C GLU A 60 7.84 -8.95 22.33
N ARG A 61 8.99 -8.59 22.93
CA ARG A 61 9.13 -7.48 23.88
C ARG A 61 8.83 -6.10 23.30
N SER A 62 8.90 -5.92 21.99
CA SER A 62 8.61 -4.64 21.31
C SER A 62 7.14 -4.49 20.92
N VAL A 63 6.39 -5.60 20.84
CA VAL A 63 4.96 -5.64 20.45
C VAL A 63 4.06 -5.04 21.55
N VAL A 64 4.53 -5.06 22.81
CA VAL A 64 3.76 -4.64 23.99
C VAL A 64 3.35 -3.17 23.96
N ARG A 65 4.11 -2.28 23.30
CA ARG A 65 3.82 -0.83 23.30
C ARG A 65 2.70 -0.39 22.35
N HIS A 66 2.27 -1.24 21.42
CA HIS A 66 1.23 -0.88 20.47
C HIS A 66 -0.18 -1.39 20.83
N LYS A 67 -0.28 -2.28 21.83
CA LYS A 67 -1.57 -2.80 22.31
C LYS A 67 -2.44 -1.74 22.99
N GLU A 68 -1.83 -0.76 23.67
CA GLU A 68 -2.56 0.34 24.32
C GLU A 68 -3.14 1.36 23.31
N LEU A 69 -2.68 1.36 22.06
CA LEU A 69 -3.15 2.23 20.98
C LEU A 69 -4.06 1.50 19.95
N GLY A 70 -4.38 0.22 20.17
CA GLY A 70 -5.18 -0.58 19.23
C GLY A 70 -4.47 -0.89 17.90
N LEU A 71 -3.17 -0.61 17.79
CA LEU A 71 -2.38 -0.82 16.58
C LEU A 71 -1.70 -2.19 16.64
N VAL A 72 -2.43 -3.27 16.39
CA VAL A 72 -1.81 -4.60 16.31
C VAL A 72 -1.14 -4.74 14.95
N GLY A 73 0.15 -4.41 14.89
CA GLY A 73 0.98 -4.65 13.71
C GLY A 73 2.33 -5.18 14.15
N GLU A 74 2.74 -6.32 13.60
CA GLU A 74 4.10 -6.82 13.76
C GLU A 74 5.02 -5.99 12.87
N ASN A 75 5.69 -4.99 13.45
CA ASN A 75 6.60 -4.12 12.71
C ASN A 75 7.92 -4.86 12.41
N HIS A 76 7.93 -5.58 11.29
CA HIS A 76 9.09 -6.25 10.74
C HIS A 76 10.01 -5.28 10.01
N PHE A 77 11.32 -5.40 10.24
CA PHE A 77 12.31 -4.73 9.39
C PHE A 77 12.56 -5.61 8.17
N ILE A 78 11.88 -5.29 7.06
CA ILE A 78 11.94 -6.08 5.83
C ILE A 78 13.04 -5.51 4.93
N PHE A 79 14.08 -6.31 4.67
CA PHE A 79 15.19 -5.97 3.77
C PHE A 79 14.83 -6.32 2.32
N LYS A 80 14.16 -7.46 2.12
CA LYS A 80 13.73 -7.93 0.80
C LYS A 80 12.38 -8.63 0.88
N TYR A 81 11.43 -8.15 0.07
CA TYR A 81 10.12 -8.78 -0.07
C TYR A 81 10.18 -9.94 -1.05
N ARG A 82 9.53 -11.04 -0.68
CA ARG A 82 8.97 -12.04 -1.58
C ARG A 82 7.47 -12.11 -1.33
N LEU A 83 6.69 -12.29 -2.38
CA LEU A 83 5.25 -12.38 -2.29
C LEU A 83 4.80 -13.81 -2.65
N ASN A 84 3.65 -14.22 -2.14
CA ASN A 84 3.08 -15.53 -2.40
C ASN A 84 2.41 -15.58 -3.78
N GLU A 85 3.15 -16.11 -4.76
CA GLU A 85 2.74 -16.34 -6.17
C GLU A 85 1.36 -16.97 -6.32
N HIS A 86 1.17 -18.11 -5.68
CA HIS A 86 -0.08 -18.84 -5.73
C HIS A 86 -1.27 -18.01 -5.22
N LEU A 87 -1.06 -17.19 -4.18
CA LEU A 87 -2.14 -16.38 -3.62
C LEU A 87 -2.55 -15.24 -4.57
N LEU A 88 -1.61 -14.54 -5.22
CA LEU A 88 -2.03 -13.51 -6.21
C LEU A 88 -2.63 -14.14 -7.46
N ASP A 89 -2.16 -15.31 -7.90
CA ASP A 89 -2.67 -16.00 -9.09
C ASP A 89 -4.11 -16.50 -8.91
N GLU A 90 -4.46 -16.95 -7.70
CA GLU A 90 -5.82 -17.40 -7.37
C GLU A 90 -6.79 -16.26 -7.03
N THR A 91 -6.26 -15.11 -6.62
CA THR A 91 -7.08 -13.96 -6.21
C THR A 91 -7.50 -13.14 -7.44
N PRO A 92 -8.77 -12.72 -7.55
CA PRO A 92 -9.23 -11.86 -8.64
C PRO A 92 -8.36 -10.62 -8.85
N LEU A 93 -8.12 -10.25 -10.11
CA LEU A 93 -7.22 -9.15 -10.44
C LEU A 93 -7.67 -7.83 -9.80
N ASN A 94 -8.97 -7.55 -9.71
CA ASN A 94 -9.48 -6.32 -9.10
C ASN A 94 -9.21 -6.20 -7.59
N GLU A 95 -8.96 -7.32 -6.91
CA GLU A 95 -8.53 -7.35 -5.50
C GLU A 95 -7.01 -7.19 -5.36
N THR A 96 -6.23 -7.54 -6.39
CA THR A 96 -4.75 -7.49 -6.39
C THR A 96 -4.17 -6.35 -7.24
N LEU A 97 -5.02 -5.55 -7.89
CA LEU A 97 -4.60 -4.48 -8.79
C LEU A 97 -3.96 -3.32 -8.02
N PHE A 98 -4.58 -2.94 -6.91
CA PHE A 98 -4.12 -1.87 -6.02
C PHE A 98 -4.64 -2.12 -4.62
N PHE A 99 -3.76 -2.36 -3.65
CA PHE A 99 -4.15 -2.80 -2.31
C PHE A 99 -3.17 -2.34 -1.24
N LYS A 100 -3.58 -2.36 0.03
CA LYS A 100 -2.70 -2.18 1.17
C LYS A 100 -2.13 -3.54 1.59
N MET A 101 -0.81 -3.68 1.57
CA MET A 101 -0.13 -4.93 1.94
C MET A 101 -0.23 -5.19 3.44
N GLY A 102 -0.83 -6.32 3.80
CA GLY A 102 -0.94 -6.79 5.17
C GLY A 102 0.33 -7.44 5.70
N GLY A 103 0.37 -7.67 7.02
CA GLY A 103 1.40 -8.47 7.69
C GLY A 103 2.78 -7.83 7.84
N GLY A 104 3.15 -6.89 6.96
CA GLY A 104 4.43 -6.21 6.93
C GLY A 104 4.33 -4.71 7.23
N SER A 105 4.95 -3.89 6.38
CA SER A 105 5.06 -2.43 6.60
C SER A 105 3.79 -1.62 6.29
N GLY A 106 2.69 -2.26 5.87
CA GLY A 106 1.45 -1.55 5.50
C GLY A 106 1.56 -0.74 4.21
N LYS A 107 2.53 -1.05 3.34
CA LYS A 107 2.76 -0.34 2.06
C LYS A 107 1.58 -0.54 1.11
N VAL A 108 1.22 0.53 0.43
CA VAL A 108 0.32 0.45 -0.73
C VAL A 108 1.08 -0.15 -1.90
N THR A 109 0.48 -1.17 -2.52
CA THR A 109 1.08 -2.01 -3.57
C THR A 109 0.18 -2.00 -4.79
N CYS A 110 0.79 -2.03 -5.97
CA CYS A 110 0.06 -2.04 -7.23
C CYS A 110 0.60 -3.13 -8.16
N ASN A 111 -0.29 -3.70 -8.97
CA ASN A 111 0.12 -4.54 -10.08
C ASN A 111 0.89 -3.68 -11.10
N LYS A 112 1.89 -4.30 -11.74
CA LYS A 112 2.73 -3.65 -12.76
C LYS A 112 1.92 -3.02 -13.90
N SER A 113 0.74 -3.56 -14.22
CA SER A 113 -0.14 -3.05 -15.27
C SER A 113 -0.58 -1.60 -15.05
N ILE A 114 -0.74 -1.15 -13.79
CA ILE A 114 -1.20 0.20 -13.46
C ILE A 114 -0.09 1.13 -12.95
N LYS A 115 1.17 0.67 -12.92
CA LYS A 115 2.30 1.45 -12.40
C LYS A 115 2.46 2.82 -13.07
N HIS A 116 2.10 2.91 -14.35
CA HIS A 116 2.20 4.12 -15.17
C HIS A 116 1.34 5.27 -14.63
N LEU A 117 0.29 4.99 -13.86
CA LEU A 117 -0.52 6.02 -13.18
C LEU A 117 0.29 6.77 -12.10
N PHE A 118 1.36 6.15 -11.60
CA PHE A 118 2.18 6.62 -10.49
C PHE A 118 3.59 7.04 -10.91
N GLU A 119 3.90 7.01 -12.21
CA GLU A 119 5.17 7.48 -12.76
C GLU A 119 5.16 9.02 -12.90
N ASN A 120 5.03 9.71 -11.76
CA ASN A 120 4.98 11.17 -11.68
C ASN A 120 5.99 11.71 -10.66
N GLU A 121 6.23 13.03 -10.72
CA GLU A 121 7.09 13.71 -9.75
C GLU A 121 6.49 13.59 -8.33
N GLY A 122 7.35 13.26 -7.36
CA GLY A 122 6.95 13.09 -5.96
C GLY A 122 6.50 11.66 -5.59
N THR A 123 6.41 10.75 -6.55
CA THR A 123 6.15 9.33 -6.27
C THR A 123 7.41 8.48 -6.37
N GLN A 124 7.63 7.63 -5.37
CA GLN A 124 8.69 6.62 -5.39
C GLN A 124 8.09 5.23 -5.54
N LEU A 125 8.29 4.62 -6.71
CA LEU A 125 7.96 3.22 -6.94
C LEU A 125 9.17 2.34 -6.60
N THR A 126 8.95 1.35 -5.75
CA THR A 126 9.95 0.32 -5.44
C THR A 126 9.46 -0.99 -6.03
N LEU A 127 10.26 -1.57 -6.93
CA LEU A 127 9.98 -2.92 -7.42
C LEU A 127 10.12 -3.91 -6.27
N VAL A 128 9.08 -4.69 -6.04
CA VAL A 128 9.19 -5.93 -5.26
C VAL A 128 9.74 -6.97 -6.24
N GLU A 129 10.98 -7.44 -6.02
CA GLU A 129 11.73 -8.25 -6.99
C GLU A 129 10.89 -9.38 -7.63
N GLU A 130 11.02 -9.44 -8.96
CA GLU A 130 10.47 -10.36 -9.97
C GLU A 130 9.40 -11.35 -9.51
N TRP A 131 8.18 -10.99 -9.92
CA TRP A 131 7.17 -11.88 -10.46
C TRP A 131 7.33 -11.90 -11.99
#